data_AF-B0BI50-F1
#
_entry.id   AF-B0BI50-F1
#
_cell.length_a   1.000
_cell.length_b   1.000
_cell.length_c   1.000
_cell.angle_alpha   90.00
_cell.angle_beta   90.00
_cell.angle_gamma   90.00
#
_symmetry.space_group_name_H-M   'P 1'
#
loop_
_entity.id
_entity.type
_entity.pdbx_description
1 polymer ?
#
loop_
_entity_poly.entity_id
_entity_poly.type
_entity_poly.pdbx_seq_one_letter_code
_entity_poly.pdbx_strand_id
1 'polypeptide(L)'
;MFGVHSKNRAMTIAVFLGTLPATAHAQYVPTWLIFAILSPILVFFLCIILGLITRSLRIGALHAAFVFAWIVLFSLASYFIENDYVIWTPLALYTLHAALLLVLIVVAIAKRISGYARTA
;
A
#
# COMPACT_ATOMS: atom_id res chain seq x y z
N MET A 1 40.61 5.33 -10.83
CA MET A 1 39.80 5.18 -12.06
C MET A 1 38.53 4.40 -11.68
N PHE A 2 37.53 5.09 -11.12
CA PHE A 2 36.34 4.48 -10.51
C PHE A 2 35.13 4.59 -11.46
N GLY A 3 35.03 3.64 -12.39
CA GLY A 3 33.96 3.56 -13.40
C GLY A 3 32.77 2.67 -13.01
N VAL A 4 32.38 2.59 -11.74
CA VAL A 4 31.34 1.63 -11.27
C VAL A 4 30.05 2.33 -10.80
N HIS A 5 30.01 3.66 -10.70
CA HIS A 5 28.91 4.34 -9.99
C HIS A 5 27.80 4.96 -10.82
N SER A 6 27.89 5.08 -12.15
CA SER A 6 26.86 5.81 -12.93
C SER A 6 25.70 4.95 -13.44
N LYS A 7 25.86 3.63 -13.59
CA LYS A 7 24.80 2.76 -14.15
C LYS A 7 23.75 2.29 -13.13
N ASN A 8 24.07 2.26 -11.84
CA ASN A 8 23.14 1.81 -10.80
C ASN A 8 22.27 2.94 -10.22
N ARG A 9 22.59 4.21 -10.53
CA ARG A 9 21.91 5.38 -9.96
C ARG A 9 20.62 5.77 -10.69
N ALA A 10 20.50 5.44 -11.98
CA ALA A 10 19.29 5.74 -12.76
C ALA A 10 18.22 4.63 -12.67
N MET A 11 18.64 3.38 -12.42
CA MET A 11 17.79 2.21 -12.63
C MET A 11 16.93 1.84 -11.41
N THR A 12 17.31 2.22 -10.19
CA THR A 12 16.55 1.87 -8.97
C THR A 12 15.57 2.97 -8.54
N ILE A 13 15.68 4.19 -9.06
CA ILE A 13 14.75 5.29 -8.73
C ILE A 13 13.69 5.48 -9.83
N ALA A 14 13.86 4.86 -11.01
CA ALA A 14 12.74 4.56 -11.90
C ALA A 14 11.78 3.50 -11.31
N VAL A 15 12.23 2.71 -10.31
CA VAL A 15 11.44 1.66 -9.62
C VAL A 15 10.44 2.27 -8.60
N PHE A 16 10.36 3.59 -8.58
CA PHE A 16 9.78 4.43 -7.55
C PHE A 16 8.60 5.28 -8.01
N LEU A 17 8.23 5.27 -9.30
CA LEU A 17 7.12 5.99 -9.93
C LEU A 17 5.94 6.31 -8.95
N GLY A 18 5.87 7.39 -8.15
CA GLY A 18 6.77 8.52 -7.89
C GLY A 18 6.50 9.11 -6.49
N THR A 19 6.79 8.42 -5.38
CA THR A 19 6.45 8.90 -4.01
C THR A 19 7.53 8.78 -2.95
N LEU A 20 8.60 8.08 -3.26
CA LEU A 20 9.86 8.04 -2.53
C LEU A 20 10.63 9.38 -2.47
N PRO A 21 11.40 9.73 -1.43
CA PRO A 21 12.53 10.65 -1.58
C PRO A 21 13.78 9.89 -2.00
N ALA A 22 14.54 10.40 -2.98
CA ALA A 22 15.82 9.81 -3.43
C ALA A 22 16.90 9.80 -2.31
N THR A 23 16.58 10.36 -1.15
CA THR A 23 17.39 10.51 0.05
C THR A 23 16.91 9.63 1.20
N ALA A 24 16.11 8.59 0.94
CA ALA A 24 15.64 7.70 2.00
C ALA A 24 16.82 7.00 2.69
N HIS A 25 16.90 7.12 4.02
CA HIS A 25 17.97 6.57 4.85
C HIS A 25 17.94 5.03 4.98
N ALA A 26 16.94 4.37 4.39
CA ALA A 26 16.75 2.93 4.53
C ALA A 26 17.89 2.15 3.86
N GLN A 27 18.68 1.43 4.65
CA GLN A 27 19.90 0.75 4.19
C GLN A 27 19.61 -0.65 3.62
N TYR A 28 18.54 -1.31 4.09
CA TYR A 28 18.17 -2.65 3.68
C TYR A 28 16.69 -2.71 3.30
N VAL A 29 16.40 -3.09 2.05
CA VAL A 29 15.03 -3.35 1.56
C VAL A 29 14.69 -4.81 1.87
N PRO A 30 13.73 -5.10 2.76
CA PRO A 30 13.37 -6.47 3.05
C PRO A 30 12.75 -7.18 1.84
N THR A 31 13.05 -8.47 1.63
CA THR A 31 12.50 -9.23 0.49
C THR A 31 10.99 -9.42 0.55
N TRP A 32 10.39 -9.42 1.76
CA TRP A 32 8.93 -9.45 1.92
C TRP A 32 8.25 -8.18 1.39
N LEU A 33 9.01 -7.09 1.16
CA LEU A 33 8.51 -5.84 0.59
C LEU A 33 8.03 -5.99 -0.85
N ILE A 34 8.38 -7.09 -1.54
CA ILE A 34 7.84 -7.42 -2.86
C ILE A 34 6.31 -7.54 -2.82
N PHE A 35 5.72 -7.96 -1.70
CA PHE A 35 4.27 -7.99 -1.53
C PHE A 35 3.68 -6.59 -1.25
N ALA A 36 4.47 -5.67 -0.72
CA ALA A 36 4.08 -4.26 -0.55
C ALA A 36 4.09 -3.48 -1.89
N ILE A 37 4.59 -4.08 -2.98
CA ILE A 37 4.51 -3.56 -4.35
C ILE A 37 3.07 -3.54 -4.88
N LEU A 38 2.07 -4.04 -4.14
CA LEU A 38 0.67 -3.71 -4.42
C LEU A 38 0.55 -2.19 -4.50
N SER A 39 0.56 -1.69 -5.74
CA SER A 39 0.71 -0.27 -6.03
C SER A 39 -0.32 0.50 -5.22
N PRO A 40 0.02 1.67 -4.65
CA PRO A 40 -0.96 2.57 -4.03
C PRO A 40 -2.23 2.73 -4.87
N ILE A 41 -2.08 2.70 -6.20
CA ILE A 41 -3.17 2.73 -7.18
C ILE A 41 -4.08 1.50 -7.03
N LEU A 42 -3.52 0.29 -6.95
CA LEU A 42 -4.28 -0.95 -6.80
C LEU A 42 -5.07 -0.96 -5.48
N VAL A 43 -4.43 -0.58 -4.38
CA VAL A 43 -5.12 -0.56 -3.07
C VAL A 43 -6.21 0.52 -3.04
N PHE A 44 -6.02 1.64 -3.75
CA PHE A 44 -7.07 2.62 -3.97
C PHE A 44 -8.26 2.05 -4.77
N PHE A 45 -7.99 1.27 -5.83
CA PHE A 45 -9.05 0.55 -6.55
C PHE A 45 -9.80 -0.43 -5.65
N LEU A 46 -9.11 -1.16 -4.76
CA LEU A 46 -9.77 -2.05 -3.79
C LEU A 46 -10.70 -1.27 -2.85
N CYS A 47 -10.32 -0.06 -2.43
CA CYS A 47 -11.19 0.80 -1.61
C CYS A 47 -12.47 1.21 -2.36
N ILE A 48 -12.35 1.57 -3.65
CA ILE A 48 -13.51 1.88 -4.50
C ILE A 48 -14.41 0.66 -4.63
N ILE A 49 -13.85 -0.50 -4.96
CA ILE A 49 -14.57 -1.77 -5.11
C ILE A 49 -15.33 -2.09 -3.81
N LEU A 50 -14.68 -1.98 -2.65
CA LEU A 50 -15.31 -2.21 -1.36
C LEU A 50 -16.49 -1.24 -1.14
N GLY A 51 -16.31 0.04 -1.44
CA GLY A 51 -17.38 1.05 -1.35
C GLY A 51 -18.58 0.73 -2.24
N LEU A 52 -18.33 0.24 -3.47
CA LEU A 52 -19.37 -0.18 -4.40
C LEU A 52 -20.11 -1.44 -3.90
N ILE A 53 -19.39 -2.47 -3.47
CA ILE A 53 -19.97 -3.73 -2.99
C ILE A 53 -20.81 -3.50 -1.74
N THR A 54 -20.30 -2.69 -0.80
CA THR A 54 -21.01 -2.34 0.45
C THR A 54 -22.11 -1.29 0.24
N ARG A 55 -22.24 -0.71 -0.96
CA ARG A 55 -23.13 0.43 -1.27
C ARG A 55 -22.95 1.62 -0.31
N SER A 56 -21.73 1.80 0.19
CA SER A 56 -21.39 2.90 1.08
C SER A 56 -20.08 3.55 0.65
N LEU A 57 -20.19 4.70 -0.02
CA LEU A 57 -19.02 5.49 -0.40
C LEU A 57 -18.20 5.94 0.82
N ARG A 58 -18.85 6.09 1.99
CA ARG A 58 -18.17 6.42 3.24
C ARG A 58 -17.16 5.35 3.66
N ILE A 59 -17.50 4.07 3.49
CA ILE A 59 -16.59 2.96 3.83
C ILE A 59 -15.39 2.97 2.89
N GLY A 60 -15.62 3.07 1.58
CA GLY A 60 -14.53 3.17 0.59
C GLY A 60 -13.64 4.39 0.83
N ALA A 61 -14.23 5.55 1.11
CA ALA A 61 -13.50 6.78 1.41
C ALA A 61 -12.67 6.68 2.69
N LEU A 62 -13.19 6.05 3.75
CA LEU A 62 -12.45 5.83 5.00
C LEU A 62 -11.20 4.98 4.75
N HIS A 63 -11.32 3.88 4.01
CA HIS A 63 -10.18 3.04 3.68
C HIS A 63 -9.19 3.74 2.75
N ALA A 64 -9.66 4.54 1.79
CA ALA A 64 -8.79 5.36 0.96
C ALA A 64 -8.02 6.41 1.78
N ALA A 65 -8.66 7.02 2.79
CA ALA A 65 -8.01 7.94 3.71
C ALA A 65 -6.93 7.23 4.55
N PHE A 66 -7.16 6.00 5.00
CA PHE A 66 -6.14 5.20 5.67
C PHE A 66 -4.95 4.89 4.76
N VAL A 67 -5.19 4.53 3.49
CA VAL A 67 -4.11 4.33 2.50
C VAL A 67 -3.26 5.58 2.36
N PHE A 68 -3.89 6.75 2.22
CA PHE A 68 -3.19 8.03 2.15
C PHE A 68 -2.37 8.29 3.43
N ALA A 69 -2.94 8.04 4.61
CA ALA A 69 -2.24 8.20 5.87
C ALA A 69 -0.99 7.31 5.97
N TRP A 70 -1.06 6.05 5.52
CA TRP A 70 0.12 5.17 5.51
C TRP A 70 1.24 5.67 4.61
N ILE A 71 0.89 6.19 3.43
CA ILE A 71 1.87 6.76 2.50
C ILE A 71 2.54 7.98 3.13
N VAL A 72 1.77 8.90 3.70
CA VAL A 72 2.32 10.08 4.38
C VAL A 72 3.23 9.69 5.54
N LEU A 73 2.80 8.75 6.40
CA LEU A 73 3.60 8.26 7.51
C LEU A 73 4.90 7.61 7.04
N PHE A 74 4.86 6.82 5.97
CA PHE A 74 6.05 6.22 5.39
C PHE A 74 7.01 7.28 4.85
N SER A 75 6.49 8.26 4.08
CA SER A 75 7.30 9.37 3.57
C SER A 75 7.95 10.16 4.70
N LEU A 76 7.21 10.51 5.75
CA LEU A 76 7.74 11.21 6.92
C LEU A 76 8.81 10.37 7.64
N ALA A 77 8.53 9.10 7.92
CA ALA A 77 9.49 8.22 8.58
C ALA A 77 10.78 8.06 7.76
N SER A 78 10.67 7.88 6.44
CA SER A 78 11.82 7.74 5.54
C SER A 78 12.71 8.99 5.46
N TYR A 79 12.15 10.16 5.77
CA TYR A 79 12.85 11.45 5.70
C TYR A 79 13.48 11.85 7.04
N PHE A 80 12.78 11.61 8.15
CA PHE A 80 13.19 12.10 9.48
C PHE A 80 13.86 11.06 10.37
N ILE A 81 13.72 9.76 10.07
CA ILE A 81 14.12 8.69 10.97
C ILE A 81 15.17 7.81 10.29
N GLU A 82 16.25 7.49 11.01
CA GLU A 82 17.32 6.61 10.54
C GLU A 82 17.11 5.14 10.93
N ASN A 83 16.22 4.87 11.89
CA ASN A 83 15.92 3.51 12.33
C ASN A 83 15.01 2.79 11.32
N ASP A 84 15.57 1.81 10.62
CA ASP A 84 14.87 0.98 9.62
C ASP A 84 13.54 0.40 10.14
N TYR A 85 13.46 -0.08 11.38
CA TYR A 85 12.21 -0.64 11.91
C TYR A 85 11.07 0.39 11.92
N VAL A 86 11.38 1.64 12.24
CA VAL A 86 10.40 2.72 12.25
C VAL A 86 10.00 3.11 10.82
N ILE A 87 10.97 3.15 9.90
CA ILE A 87 10.72 3.42 8.48
C ILE A 87 9.80 2.35 7.87
N TRP A 88 10.04 1.08 8.16
CA TRP A 88 9.29 -0.02 7.55
C TRP A 88 7.92 -0.27 8.20
N THR A 89 7.67 0.22 9.42
CA THR A 89 6.42 -0.03 10.13
C THR A 89 5.18 0.47 9.38
N PRO A 90 5.11 1.72 8.87
CA PRO A 90 3.97 2.18 8.07
C PRO A 90 3.71 1.31 6.84
N LEU A 91 4.76 0.80 6.19
CA LEU A 91 4.64 -0.01 4.99
C LEU A 91 4.18 -1.45 5.29
N ALA A 92 4.61 -2.02 6.43
CA ALA A 92 4.09 -3.29 6.93
C ALA A 92 2.60 -3.18 7.27
N LEU A 93 2.19 -2.11 7.96
CA LEU A 93 0.79 -1.84 8.30
C LEU A 93 -0.07 -1.56 7.06
N TYR A 94 0.46 -0.86 6.06
CA TYR A 94 -0.17 -0.72 4.74
C TYR A 94 -0.43 -2.08 4.08
N THR A 95 0.57 -2.96 4.07
CA THR A 95 0.46 -4.29 3.46
C THR A 95 -0.59 -5.14 4.17
N LEU A 96 -0.60 -5.12 5.51
CA LEU A 96 -1.62 -5.78 6.31
C LEU A 96 -3.02 -5.20 6.03
N HIS A 97 -3.14 -3.87 5.93
CA HIS A 97 -4.39 -3.21 5.60
C HIS A 97 -4.91 -3.59 4.20
N ALA A 98 -4.03 -3.71 3.20
CA ALA A 98 -4.39 -4.20 1.87
C ALA A 98 -4.92 -5.65 1.91
N ALA A 99 -4.29 -6.53 2.69
CA ALA A 99 -4.78 -7.90 2.89
C ALA A 99 -6.17 -7.92 3.57
N LEU A 100 -6.39 -7.06 4.57
CA LEU A 100 -7.69 -6.92 5.23
C LEU A 100 -8.77 -6.43 4.26
N LEU A 101 -8.46 -5.50 3.34
CA LEU A 101 -9.39 -5.06 2.30
C LEU A 101 -9.86 -6.22 1.42
N LEU A 102 -8.94 -7.11 1.01
CA LEU A 102 -9.30 -8.30 0.23
C LEU A 102 -10.26 -9.21 1.00
N VAL A 103 -9.99 -9.46 2.28
CA VAL A 103 -10.87 -10.26 3.15
C VAL A 103 -12.26 -9.62 3.26
N LEU A 104 -12.33 -8.30 3.50
CA LEU A 104 -13.59 -7.57 3.60
C LEU A 104 -14.40 -7.63 2.29
N ILE A 105 -13.72 -7.52 1.14
CA ILE A 105 -14.36 -7.66 -0.17
C ILE A 105 -14.96 -9.07 -0.33
N VAL A 106 -14.20 -10.12 -0.03
CA VAL A 106 -14.68 -11.52 -0.11
C VAL A 106 -15.89 -11.73 0.79
N VAL A 107 -15.83 -11.26 2.04
CA VAL A 107 -16.95 -11.37 3.00
C VAL A 107 -18.17 -10.60 2.51
N ALA A 108 -17.99 -9.39 1.96
CA ALA A 108 -19.08 -8.57 1.45
C ALA A 108 -19.76 -9.22 0.23
N ILE A 109 -18.97 -9.85 -0.66
CA ILE A 109 -19.49 -10.62 -1.79
C ILE A 109 -20.25 -11.86 -1.31
N ALA A 110 -19.69 -12.64 -0.39
CA ALA A 110 -20.34 -13.83 0.14
C ALA A 110 -21.70 -13.50 0.79
N LYS A 111 -21.76 -12.43 1.59
CA LYS A 111 -23.01 -11.95 2.19
C LYS A 111 -24.06 -11.54 1.15
N ARG A 112 -23.65 -10.92 0.05
CA ARG A 112 -24.56 -10.57 -1.05
C ARG A 112 -25.17 -11.82 -1.69
N ILE A 113 -24.34 -12.79 -2.03
CA ILE A 113 -24.77 -14.05 -2.67
C ILE A 113 -25.75 -14.80 -1.78
N SER A 114 -25.43 -14.97 -0.49
CA SER A 114 -26.31 -15.63 0.48
C SER A 114 -27.60 -14.84 0.79
N GLY A 115 -27.60 -13.54 0.54
CA GLY A 115 -28.80 -12.70 0.62
C GLY A 115 -29.76 -12.98 -0.54
N TYR A 116 -29.26 -13.01 -1.77
CA TYR A 116 -30.06 -13.31 -2.96
C TYR A 116 -30.64 -14.72 -2.95
N ALA A 117 -29.88 -15.71 -2.47
CA ALA A 117 -30.34 -17.10 -2.38
C ALA A 117 -31.50 -17.32 -1.38
N ARG A 118 -31.75 -16.37 -0.46
CA ARG A 118 -32.86 -16.44 0.51
C ARG A 118 -34.13 -15.74 0.03
N THR A 119 -34.06 -14.96 -1.04
CA THR A 119 -35.19 -14.18 -1.58
C THR A 119 -35.75 -14.74 -2.89
N ALA A 120 -35.13 -15.79 -3.43
CA ALA A 120 -35.57 -16.54 -4.59
C ALA A 120 -36.29 -17.82 -4.14
#